data_AF-A0A7Y4RB73-F1
#
_entry.id   AF-A0A7Y4RB73-F1
#
_cell.length_a   1.000
_cell.length_b   1.000
_cell.length_c   1.000
_cell.angle_alpha   90.00
_cell.angle_beta   90.00
_cell.angle_gamma   90.00
#
_symmetry.space_group_name_H-M   'P 1'
#
loop_
_entity.id
_entity.type
_entity.pdbx_description
1 polymer ?
#
loop_
_entity_poly.entity_id
_entity_poly.type
_entity_poly.pdbx_seq_one_letter_code
_entity_poly.pdbx_strand_id
1 'polypeptide(L)'
;MTTPELVRPATIADLDLIVEFNIALAHESEDTVLDPAIVRRGVDWALHHPDELPYYVVETGGRVVAQCAHSREWSDWQNGWLWWLQSVYVHPDHRGRKLFRRLFDHIADLAAARCDVCEIRLYVDTHNDSAQRVYEKLGMNPAGYLVYGIPVRAATPT
;
A
#
# COMPACT_ATOMS: atom_id res chain seq x y z
N MET A 1 0.74 -29.56 4.02
CA MET A 1 0.65 -28.61 5.15
C MET A 1 0.94 -27.23 4.60
N THR A 2 -0.01 -26.31 4.65
CA THR A 2 0.21 -24.91 4.25
C THR A 2 1.01 -24.22 5.33
N THR A 3 2.15 -23.63 4.96
CA THR A 3 2.95 -22.81 5.88
C THR A 3 2.11 -21.62 6.36
N PRO A 4 2.13 -21.28 7.66
CA PRO A 4 1.34 -20.16 8.16
C PRO A 4 1.77 -18.87 7.48
N GLU A 5 0.77 -18.06 7.12
CA GLU A 5 0.98 -16.73 6.57
C GLU A 5 0.99 -15.73 7.73
N LEU A 6 2.02 -14.91 7.87
CA LEU A 6 2.18 -13.93 8.94
C LEU A 6 2.12 -12.51 8.37
N VAL A 7 1.28 -11.64 8.95
CA VAL A 7 1.36 -10.20 8.69
C VAL A 7 2.32 -9.58 9.71
N ARG A 8 3.30 -8.80 9.26
CA ARG A 8 4.25 -8.10 10.12
C ARG A 8 4.65 -6.74 9.53
N PRO A 9 5.15 -5.80 10.35
CA PRO A 9 5.86 -4.64 9.84
C PRO A 9 7.03 -5.08 8.95
N ALA A 10 7.25 -4.33 7.87
CA ALA A 10 8.45 -4.46 7.05
C ALA A 10 9.67 -3.96 7.81
N THR A 11 10.83 -4.49 7.43
CA THR A 11 12.14 -4.13 7.96
C THR A 11 13.08 -3.78 6.82
N ILE A 12 14.26 -3.25 7.14
CA ILE A 12 15.28 -2.97 6.13
C ILE A 12 15.70 -4.21 5.32
N ALA A 13 15.55 -5.42 5.88
CA ALA A 13 15.82 -6.67 5.17
C ALA A 13 14.83 -6.93 4.02
N ASP A 14 13.66 -6.28 4.03
CA ASP A 14 12.64 -6.41 2.99
C ASP A 14 12.82 -5.38 1.86
N LEU A 15 13.80 -4.47 1.94
CA LEU A 15 14.00 -3.35 1.02
C LEU A 15 14.00 -3.76 -0.45
N ASP A 16 14.86 -4.71 -0.82
CA ASP A 16 15.04 -5.11 -2.22
C ASP A 16 13.74 -5.68 -2.81
N LEU A 17 13.00 -6.44 -2.00
CA LEU A 17 11.76 -7.06 -2.42
C LEU A 17 10.59 -6.07 -2.50
N ILE A 18 10.52 -5.12 -1.58
CA ILE A 18 9.51 -4.04 -1.64
C ILE A 18 9.74 -3.15 -2.88
N VAL A 19 11.01 -2.92 -3.24
CA VAL A 19 11.35 -2.22 -4.49
C VAL A 19 10.88 -3.01 -5.71
N GLU A 20 11.15 -4.31 -5.76
CA GLU A 20 10.66 -5.19 -6.82
C GLU A 20 9.12 -5.16 -6.92
N PHE A 21 8.42 -5.28 -5.79
CA PHE A 21 6.96 -5.25 -5.73
C PHE A 21 6.37 -3.92 -6.15
N ASN A 22 6.98 -2.78 -5.80
CA ASN A 22 6.53 -1.47 -6.26
C ASN A 22 6.72 -1.29 -7.77
N ILE A 23 7.84 -1.76 -8.33
CA ILE A 23 8.08 -1.73 -9.77
C ILE A 23 7.07 -2.61 -10.51
N ALA A 24 6.85 -3.83 -10.01
CA ALA A 24 5.88 -4.76 -10.59
C ALA A 24 4.44 -4.21 -10.49
N LEU A 25 4.06 -3.62 -9.36
CA LEU A 25 2.78 -2.96 -9.18
C LEU A 25 2.55 -1.88 -10.26
N ALA A 26 3.47 -0.93 -10.38
CA ALA A 26 3.33 0.17 -11.35
C ALA A 26 3.23 -0.32 -12.80
N HIS A 27 4.01 -1.34 -13.16
CA HIS A 27 3.95 -1.94 -14.48
C HIS A 27 2.62 -2.70 -14.70
N GLU A 28 2.17 -3.50 -13.73
CA GLU A 28 0.99 -4.34 -13.88
C GLU A 28 -0.34 -3.58 -13.80
N SER A 29 -0.44 -2.52 -12.99
CA SER A 29 -1.69 -1.78 -12.78
C SER A 29 -1.82 -0.51 -13.61
N GLU A 30 -0.70 0.11 -13.97
CA GLU A 30 -0.66 1.46 -14.56
C GLU A 30 0.21 1.54 -15.82
N ASP A 31 0.74 0.42 -16.32
CA ASP A 31 1.69 0.33 -17.46
C ASP A 31 2.85 1.34 -17.35
N THR A 32 3.26 1.61 -16.10
CA THR A 32 4.21 2.66 -15.75
C THR A 32 5.58 2.07 -15.44
N VAL A 33 6.60 2.56 -16.13
CA VAL A 33 7.99 2.19 -15.87
C VAL A 33 8.60 3.16 -14.86
N LEU A 34 8.92 2.65 -13.67
CA LEU A 34 9.58 3.42 -12.62
C LEU A 34 11.12 3.31 -12.73
N ASP A 35 11.82 4.39 -12.39
CA ASP A 35 13.27 4.35 -12.19
C ASP A 35 13.60 3.59 -10.89
N PRO A 36 14.27 2.41 -10.97
CA PRO A 36 14.57 1.60 -9.80
C PRO A 36 15.39 2.33 -8.74
N ALA A 37 16.26 3.27 -9.13
CA ALA A 37 17.08 4.02 -8.19
C ALA A 37 16.24 5.03 -7.40
N ILE A 38 15.22 5.65 -8.01
CA ILE A 38 14.27 6.52 -7.33
C ILE A 38 13.40 5.71 -6.36
N VAL A 39 12.83 4.59 -6.82
CA VAL A 39 11.99 3.72 -6.00
C VAL A 39 12.78 3.20 -4.79
N ARG A 40 14.01 2.73 -5.00
CA ARG A 40 14.88 2.27 -3.92
C ARG A 40 15.11 3.33 -2.85
N ARG A 41 15.44 4.57 -3.24
CA ARG A 41 15.62 5.67 -2.27
C ARG A 41 14.33 5.97 -1.51
N GLY A 42 13.18 5.93 -2.18
CA GLY A 42 11.88 6.14 -1.55
C GLY A 42 11.54 5.06 -0.52
N VAL A 43 11.72 3.79 -0.89
CA VAL A 43 11.46 2.65 0.01
C VAL A 43 12.45 2.64 1.18
N ASP A 44 13.74 2.87 0.92
CA ASP A 44 14.76 2.97 1.97
C ASP A 44 14.41 4.06 2.98
N TRP A 45 13.99 5.24 2.51
CA TRP A 45 13.52 6.31 3.40
C TRP A 45 12.31 5.86 4.22
N ALA A 46 11.30 5.24 3.60
CA ALA A 46 10.09 4.80 4.28
C ALA A 46 10.37 3.77 5.39
N LEU A 47 11.25 2.80 5.12
CA LEU A 47 11.65 1.78 6.10
C LEU A 47 12.42 2.36 7.29
N HIS A 48 13.07 3.51 7.13
CA HIS A 48 13.69 4.26 8.23
C HIS A 48 12.74 5.26 8.91
N HIS A 49 11.57 5.54 8.34
CA HIS A 49 10.55 6.45 8.87
C HIS A 49 9.18 5.76 8.97
N PRO A 50 9.06 4.67 9.76
CA PRO A 50 7.84 3.88 9.85
C PRO A 50 6.65 4.65 10.47
N ASP A 51 6.89 5.78 11.13
CA ASP A 51 5.82 6.66 11.63
C ASP A 51 5.17 7.51 10.53
N GLU A 52 5.85 7.69 9.39
CA GLU A 52 5.37 8.50 8.25
C GLU A 52 4.81 7.64 7.13
N LEU A 53 5.49 6.54 6.81
CA LEU A 53 5.07 5.59 5.78
C LEU A 53 5.34 4.14 6.20
N PRO A 54 4.56 3.60 7.16
CA PRO A 54 4.67 2.21 7.57
C PRO A 54 4.36 1.28 6.39
N TYR A 55 5.23 0.30 6.19
CA TYR A 55 5.01 -0.86 5.32
C TYR A 55 4.67 -2.09 6.15
N TYR A 56 3.69 -2.86 5.68
CA TYR A 56 3.34 -4.18 6.20
C TYR A 56 3.50 -5.21 5.10
N VAL A 57 3.97 -6.40 5.47
CA VAL A 57 4.20 -7.51 4.54
C VAL A 57 3.49 -8.77 5.01
N VAL A 58 3.14 -9.63 4.07
CA VAL A 58 2.72 -11.01 4.35
C VAL A 58 3.87 -11.95 4.06
N GLU A 59 4.31 -12.69 5.06
CA GLU A 59 5.34 -13.71 4.95
C GLU A 59 4.72 -15.11 4.98
N THR A 60 5.15 -16.00 4.09
CA THR A 60 4.81 -17.43 4.09
C THR A 60 6.05 -18.25 3.77
N GLY A 61 6.43 -19.17 4.66
CA GLY A 61 7.62 -20.01 4.45
C GLY A 61 8.91 -19.23 4.29
N GLY A 62 9.09 -18.17 5.08
CA GLY A 62 10.29 -17.33 5.05
C GLY A 62 10.38 -16.40 3.84
N ARG A 63 9.31 -16.30 3.03
CA ARG A 63 9.25 -15.41 1.86
C ARG A 63 8.11 -14.43 2.01
N VAL A 64 8.41 -13.16 1.81
CA VAL A 64 7.40 -12.12 1.68
C VAL A 64 6.73 -12.24 0.31
N VAL A 65 5.40 -12.21 0.29
CA VAL A 65 4.57 -12.49 -0.89
C VAL A 65 3.49 -11.45 -1.15
N ALA A 66 3.33 -10.49 -0.24
CA ALA A 66 2.44 -9.36 -0.41
C ALA A 66 2.91 -8.19 0.45
N GLN A 67 2.52 -6.97 0.06
CA GLN A 67 2.79 -5.75 0.81
C GLN A 67 1.61 -4.78 0.76
N CYS A 68 1.59 -3.86 1.73
CA CYS A 68 0.75 -2.66 1.74
C CYS A 68 1.46 -1.60 2.59
N ALA A 69 1.45 -0.35 2.14
CA ALA A 69 1.82 0.78 2.97
C ALA A 69 0.62 1.67 3.23
N HIS A 70 0.71 2.55 4.23
CA HIS A 70 -0.24 3.65 4.33
C HIS A 70 0.44 4.93 4.78
N SER A 71 0.02 6.07 4.23
CA SER A 71 0.33 7.39 4.78
C SER A 71 -0.82 7.88 5.65
N ARG A 72 -0.72 9.13 6.13
CA ARG A 72 -1.74 9.79 6.93
C ARG A 72 -1.99 11.22 6.46
N GLU A 73 -3.22 11.67 6.60
CA GLU A 73 -3.68 13.03 6.34
C GLU A 73 -4.50 13.50 7.54
N TRP A 74 -4.26 14.72 8.04
CA TRP A 74 -5.09 15.29 9.10
C TRP A 74 -6.35 15.88 8.50
N SER A 75 -7.52 15.45 8.98
CA SER A 75 -8.79 16.08 8.67
C SER A 75 -9.15 17.07 9.78
N ASP A 76 -9.13 18.35 9.46
CA ASP A 76 -9.63 19.42 10.32
C ASP A 76 -11.15 19.31 10.56
N TRP A 77 -11.89 18.74 9.60
CA TRP A 77 -13.34 18.52 9.71
C TRP A 77 -13.71 17.41 10.69
N GLN A 78 -12.86 16.38 10.81
CA GLN A 78 -13.09 15.24 11.70
C GLN A 78 -12.23 15.29 12.97
N ASN A 79 -11.30 16.25 13.07
CA ASN A 79 -10.32 16.35 14.14
C ASN A 79 -9.57 15.02 14.35
N GLY A 80 -9.12 14.41 13.25
CA GLY A 80 -8.45 13.12 13.27
C GLY A 80 -7.77 12.75 11.97
N TRP A 81 -7.03 11.65 12.00
CA TRP A 81 -6.26 11.13 10.89
C TRP A 81 -7.12 10.31 9.94
N LEU A 82 -6.91 10.54 8.65
CA LEU A 82 -7.27 9.65 7.56
C LEU A 82 -6.04 8.84 7.18
N TRP A 83 -6.16 7.52 7.09
CA TRP A 83 -5.09 6.67 6.61
C TRP A 83 -5.27 6.35 5.14
N TRP A 84 -4.24 6.61 4.33
CA TRP A 84 -4.30 6.39 2.88
C TRP A 84 -3.46 5.17 2.52
N LEU A 85 -4.13 4.06 2.18
CA LEU A 85 -3.45 2.86 1.69
C LEU A 85 -2.82 3.13 0.33
N GLN A 86 -1.61 2.62 0.16
CA GLN A 86 -0.83 2.73 -1.07
C GLN A 86 0.09 1.52 -1.22
N SER A 87 0.70 1.37 -2.41
CA SER A 87 1.66 0.31 -2.68
C SER A 87 1.11 -1.10 -2.39
N VAL A 88 -0.17 -1.35 -2.70
CA VAL A 88 -0.80 -2.67 -2.47
C VAL A 88 -0.37 -3.65 -3.55
N TYR A 89 0.36 -4.70 -3.17
CA TYR A 89 0.80 -5.72 -4.13
C TYR A 89 0.72 -7.12 -3.53
N VAL A 90 0.34 -8.09 -4.38
CA VAL A 90 0.38 -9.53 -4.08
C VAL A 90 1.09 -10.23 -5.23
N HIS A 91 2.15 -10.96 -4.91
CA HIS A 91 2.92 -11.74 -5.88
C HIS A 91 1.98 -12.65 -6.71
N PRO A 92 2.14 -12.72 -8.04
CA PRO A 92 1.22 -13.44 -8.93
C PRO A 92 0.87 -14.86 -8.49
N ASP A 93 1.89 -15.65 -8.12
CA ASP A 93 1.74 -17.04 -7.65
C ASP A 93 0.98 -17.20 -6.33
N HIS A 94 0.72 -16.09 -5.64
CA HIS A 94 0.03 -16.06 -4.34
C HIS A 94 -1.33 -15.34 -4.41
N ARG A 95 -1.80 -14.95 -5.60
CA ARG A 95 -3.12 -14.35 -5.81
C ARG A 95 -4.26 -15.34 -5.53
N GLY A 96 -5.46 -14.82 -5.28
CA GLY A 96 -6.63 -15.62 -4.92
C GLY A 96 -6.62 -16.18 -3.48
N ARG A 97 -5.54 -15.96 -2.72
CA ARG A 97 -5.38 -16.42 -1.33
C ARG A 97 -5.84 -15.41 -0.27
N LYS A 98 -6.55 -14.35 -0.68
CA LYS A 98 -7.04 -13.28 0.22
C LYS A 98 -5.91 -12.56 1.00
N LEU A 99 -4.68 -12.52 0.49
CA LEU A 99 -3.55 -11.89 1.19
C LEU A 99 -3.72 -10.39 1.38
N PHE A 100 -4.26 -9.69 0.38
CA PHE A 100 -4.59 -8.27 0.53
C PHE A 100 -5.64 -8.04 1.62
N ARG A 101 -6.69 -8.89 1.69
CA ARG A 101 -7.68 -8.82 2.77
C ARG A 101 -7.00 -8.92 4.14
N ARG A 102 -6.04 -9.83 4.31
CA ARG A 102 -5.29 -9.98 5.57
C ARG A 102 -4.46 -8.74 5.92
N LEU A 103 -3.80 -8.11 4.93
CA LEU A 103 -3.11 -6.83 5.11
C LEU A 103 -4.09 -5.72 5.52
N PHE A 104 -5.23 -5.63 4.83
CA PHE A 104 -6.25 -4.63 5.14
C PHE A 104 -6.87 -4.85 6.52
N ASP A 105 -7.17 -6.10 6.92
CA ASP A 105 -7.66 -6.43 8.27
C ASP A 105 -6.68 -5.96 9.34
N HIS A 106 -5.40 -6.29 9.17
CA HIS A 106 -4.36 -5.88 10.11
C HIS A 106 -4.28 -4.35 10.26
N ILE A 107 -4.30 -3.62 9.15
CA ILE A 107 -4.26 -2.15 9.16
C ILE A 107 -5.56 -1.57 9.75
N ALA A 108 -6.71 -2.17 9.46
CA ALA A 108 -7.99 -1.76 10.03
C ALA A 108 -8.06 -1.96 11.55
N ASP A 109 -7.53 -3.07 12.06
CA ASP A 109 -7.43 -3.34 13.50
C ASP A 109 -6.51 -2.30 14.17
N LEU A 110 -5.38 -1.95 13.54
CA LEU A 110 -4.48 -0.91 14.04
C LEU A 110 -5.14 0.47 14.06
N ALA A 111 -5.91 0.81 13.03
CA ALA A 111 -6.67 2.06 12.96
C ALA A 111 -7.74 2.10 14.07
N ALA A 112 -8.52 1.02 14.22
CA ALA A 112 -9.59 0.93 15.22
C ALA A 112 -9.07 0.96 16.68
N ALA A 113 -7.83 0.54 16.90
CA ALA A 113 -7.18 0.62 18.22
C ALA A 113 -6.78 2.06 18.60
N ARG A 114 -6.86 3.01 17.67
CA ARG A 114 -6.52 4.42 17.89
C ARG A 114 -7.76 5.28 17.96
N CYS A 115 -7.81 6.19 18.94
CA CYS A 115 -8.92 7.13 19.08
C CYS A 115 -8.87 8.31 18.10
N ASP A 116 -7.74 8.49 17.41
CA ASP A 116 -7.46 9.63 16.53
C ASP A 116 -7.47 9.26 15.04
N VAL A 117 -7.93 8.06 14.66
CA VAL A 117 -8.08 7.65 13.26
C VAL A 117 -9.56 7.55 12.90
N CYS A 118 -9.99 8.31 11.90
CA CYS A 118 -11.39 8.44 11.53
C CYS A 118 -11.78 7.59 10.32
N GLU A 119 -10.85 7.37 9.39
CA GLU A 119 -11.18 6.70 8.12
C GLU A 119 -9.94 6.08 7.47
N ILE A 120 -10.15 5.00 6.71
CA ILE A 120 -9.15 4.43 5.80
C ILE A 120 -9.62 4.66 4.36
N ARG A 121 -8.75 5.25 3.55
CA ARG A 121 -8.98 5.58 2.15
C ARG A 121 -7.90 4.99 1.25
N LEU A 122 -8.16 4.99 -0.04
CA LEU A 122 -7.19 4.72 -1.10
C LEU A 122 -7.64 5.43 -2.38
N TYR A 123 -6.72 5.58 -3.31
CA TYR A 123 -7.03 5.89 -4.69
C TYR A 123 -6.85 4.64 -5.55
N VAL A 124 -7.63 4.55 -6.62
CA VAL A 124 -7.58 3.45 -7.59
C VAL A 124 -7.82 4.03 -8.98
N ASP A 125 -7.11 3.52 -9.99
CA ASP A 125 -7.37 3.88 -11.37
C ASP A 125 -8.84 3.63 -11.73
N THR A 126 -9.46 4.60 -12.39
CA THR A 126 -10.87 4.54 -12.80
C THR A 126 -11.18 3.39 -13.74
N HIS A 127 -10.18 2.86 -14.45
CA HIS A 127 -10.29 1.72 -15.37
C HIS A 127 -9.92 0.38 -14.72
N ASN A 128 -9.43 0.38 -13.47
CA ASN A 128 -9.08 -0.85 -12.76
C ASN A 128 -10.30 -1.43 -12.02
N ASP A 129 -11.29 -1.89 -12.79
CA ASP A 129 -12.53 -2.48 -12.29
C ASP A 129 -12.28 -3.69 -11.36
N SER A 130 -11.19 -4.41 -11.59
CA SER A 130 -10.80 -5.56 -10.77
C SER A 130 -10.46 -5.12 -9.35
N ALA A 131 -9.63 -4.08 -9.20
CA ALA A 131 -9.27 -3.52 -7.92
C ALA A 131 -10.48 -2.87 -7.23
N GLN A 132 -11.29 -2.10 -7.96
CA GLN A 132 -12.52 -1.49 -7.43
C GLN A 132 -13.44 -2.53 -6.78
N ARG A 133 -13.72 -3.64 -7.48
CA ARG A 133 -14.53 -4.76 -6.93
C ARG A 133 -13.90 -5.42 -5.70
N VAL A 134 -12.57 -5.43 -5.59
CA VAL A 134 -11.89 -5.92 -4.39
C VAL A 134 -12.17 -4.99 -3.22
N TYR A 135 -12.04 -3.67 -3.40
CA TYR A 135 -12.28 -2.67 -2.35
C TYR A 135 -13.75 -2.62 -1.90
N GLU A 136 -14.70 -2.74 -2.83
CA GLU A 136 -16.13 -2.84 -2.49
C GLU A 136 -16.44 -4.05 -1.60
N LYS A 137 -15.82 -5.21 -1.89
CA LYS A 137 -15.95 -6.41 -1.05
C LYS A 137 -15.34 -6.25 0.35
N LEU A 138 -14.48 -5.26 0.53
CA LEU A 138 -13.91 -4.88 1.82
C LEU A 138 -14.78 -3.87 2.57
N GLY A 139 -15.91 -3.45 1.99
CA GLY A 139 -16.80 -2.44 2.56
C GLY A 139 -16.35 -1.00 2.27
N MET A 140 -15.32 -0.81 1.44
CA MET A 140 -14.92 0.52 0.99
C MET A 140 -15.88 0.98 -0.11
N ASN A 141 -16.32 2.23 -0.05
CA ASN A 141 -17.24 2.81 -1.02
C ASN A 141 -16.58 3.99 -1.74
N PRO A 142 -16.97 4.31 -2.99
CA PRO A 142 -16.50 5.52 -3.64
C PRO A 142 -16.75 6.74 -2.75
N ALA A 143 -15.68 7.46 -2.40
CA ALA A 143 -15.78 8.63 -1.52
C ALA A 143 -16.36 9.87 -2.22
N GLY A 144 -16.60 9.81 -3.54
CA GLY A 144 -17.21 10.90 -4.32
C GLY A 144 -16.23 12.00 -4.76
N TYR A 145 -14.92 11.72 -4.78
CA TYR A 145 -13.89 12.68 -5.15
C TYR A 145 -13.10 12.23 -6.38
N LEU A 146 -12.59 13.21 -7.11
CA LEU A 146 -11.58 13.04 -8.15
C LEU A 146 -10.22 13.50 -7.60
N VAL A 147 -9.15 12.83 -8.00
CA VAL A 147 -7.78 13.22 -7.65
C VAL A 147 -7.23 14.17 -8.73
N TYR A 148 -6.80 15.37 -8.35
CA TYR A 148 -6.15 16.34 -9.23
C TYR A 148 -4.70 16.57 -8.78
N GLY A 149 -3.78 16.69 -9.73
CA GLY A 149 -2.36 16.90 -9.44
C GLY A 149 -1.69 17.87 -10.40
N ILE A 150 -0.67 18.57 -9.91
CA ILE A 150 0.26 19.38 -10.72
C ILE A 150 1.71 18.98 -10.34
N PRO A 151 2.61 18.75 -11.31
CA PRO A 151 4.00 18.46 -10.99
C PRO A 151 4.68 19.67 -10.34
N VAL A 152 5.27 19.46 -9.16
CA VAL A 152 5.98 20.51 -8.40
C VAL A 152 7.49 20.48 -8.61
N ARG A 153 8.05 19.31 -8.93
CA ARG A 153 9.46 19.15 -9.32
C ARG A 153 9.52 18.94 -10.82
N ALA A 154 10.46 19.62 -11.50
CA ALA A 154 10.75 19.33 -12.90
C ALA A 154 11.18 17.86 -13.04
N ALA A 155 10.72 17.18 -14.08
CA ALA A 155 11.26 15.88 -14.44
C ALA A 155 12.78 16.03 -14.58
N THR A 156 13.55 15.20 -13.88
CA THR A 156 15.01 15.14 -14.10
C THR A 156 15.23 14.86 -15.59
N PRO A 157 15.99 15.68 -16.33
CA PRO A 157 16.31 15.36 -17.71
C PRO A 157 17.01 13.99 -17.73
N THR A 158 16.48 13.05 -18.52
CA THR A 158 17.13 11.79 -18.87
C THR A 158 18.45 12.03 -19.60
#